data_AF-A0A6L5H809-F1
#
_entry.id   AF-A0A6L5H809-F1
#
_cell.length_a   1.000
_cell.length_b   1.000
_cell.length_c   1.000
_cell.angle_alpha   90.00
_cell.angle_beta   90.00
_cell.angle_gamma   90.00
#
_symmetry.space_group_name_H-M   'P 1'
#
loop_
_entity.id
_entity.type
_entity.pdbx_description
1 polymer ?
#
loop_
_entity_poly.entity_id
_entity_poly.type
_entity_poly.pdbx_seq_one_letter_code
_entity_poly.pdbx_strand_id
1 'polypeptide(L)'
;MRFLPGLMLLLPLASPFAHAELMDDVNDRGELRIALEGNQAPYSFQQDGHLTGFDVELGEMLARELEVNSSLLVTDSDDLLSGVESGKYDVAINHIAMTPELQDRFDFSEPYLASPEVAIPFQKDNPAFQGSLDKALQRIKADGRLAALSEKWLANDATEPQTSDQ
;
A
#
# COMPACT_ATOMS: atom_id res chain seq x y z
N MET A 1 13.88 -39.94 -53.77
CA MET A 1 12.87 -40.06 -52.70
C MET A 1 13.09 -38.92 -51.72
N ARG A 2 12.10 -38.03 -51.58
CA ARG A 2 12.10 -36.84 -50.70
C ARG A 2 11.66 -37.29 -49.30
N PHE A 3 12.43 -36.96 -48.27
CA PHE A 3 11.93 -36.97 -46.90
C PHE A 3 12.32 -35.65 -46.23
N LEU A 4 11.32 -34.79 -46.04
CA LEU A 4 11.30 -33.75 -45.02
C LEU A 4 10.67 -34.37 -43.76
N PRO A 5 11.31 -34.26 -42.60
CA PRO A 5 10.60 -33.76 -41.43
C PRO A 5 11.53 -32.83 -40.63
N GLY A 6 11.09 -31.88 -39.81
CA GLY A 6 9.79 -31.37 -39.44
C GLY A 6 10.12 -30.17 -38.57
N LEU A 7 9.56 -29.01 -38.90
CA LEU A 7 9.80 -27.77 -38.17
C LEU A 7 9.04 -27.86 -36.84
N MET A 8 9.76 -28.17 -35.76
CA MET A 8 9.24 -28.15 -34.40
C MET A 8 9.02 -26.69 -34.01
N LEU A 9 7.77 -26.24 -34.08
CA LEU A 9 7.35 -24.91 -33.65
C LEU A 9 7.33 -24.89 -32.12
N LEU A 10 8.40 -24.38 -31.52
CA LEU A 10 8.47 -24.06 -30.10
C LEU A 10 7.64 -22.79 -29.87
N LEU A 11 6.40 -22.98 -29.44
CA LEU A 11 5.59 -21.90 -28.86
C LEU A 11 6.26 -21.46 -27.55
N PRO A 12 6.60 -20.16 -27.37
CA PRO A 12 7.02 -19.69 -26.07
C PRO A 12 5.82 -19.82 -25.13
N LEU A 13 5.93 -20.68 -24.13
CA LEU A 13 5.07 -20.59 -22.95
C LEU A 13 5.38 -19.22 -22.33
N ALA A 14 4.50 -18.25 -22.54
CA ALA A 14 4.44 -17.08 -21.69
C ALA A 14 4.01 -17.58 -20.30
N SER A 15 4.99 -17.79 -19.42
CA SER A 15 4.72 -18.19 -18.04
C SER A 15 3.98 -17.06 -17.33
N PRO A 16 2.75 -17.28 -16.83
CA PRO A 16 1.97 -16.25 -16.14
C PRO A 16 2.48 -15.95 -14.71
N PHE A 17 3.73 -16.30 -14.40
CA PHE A 17 4.28 -16.28 -13.03
C PHE A 17 4.98 -14.96 -12.65
N ALA A 18 5.13 -13.99 -13.56
CA ALA A 18 5.83 -12.74 -13.28
C ALA A 18 5.00 -11.69 -12.48
N HIS A 19 3.83 -12.06 -11.93
CA HIS A 19 2.87 -11.13 -11.31
C HIS A 19 2.71 -11.33 -9.78
N ALA A 20 3.61 -12.08 -9.14
CA ALA A 20 3.64 -12.30 -7.68
C ALA A 20 4.80 -11.58 -6.98
N GLU A 21 5.68 -10.91 -7.73
CA GLU A 21 6.99 -10.44 -7.25
C GLU A 21 6.90 -9.59 -5.98
N LEU A 22 6.00 -8.61 -5.89
CA LEU A 22 6.00 -7.70 -4.73
C LEU A 22 5.66 -8.39 -3.40
N MET A 23 4.68 -9.29 -3.37
CA MET A 23 4.34 -10.01 -2.14
C MET A 23 5.44 -11.00 -1.76
N ASP A 24 6.00 -11.70 -2.73
CA ASP A 24 7.11 -12.63 -2.51
C ASP A 24 8.35 -11.86 -2.00
N ASP A 25 8.69 -10.70 -2.60
CA ASP A 25 9.79 -9.83 -2.18
C ASP A 25 9.61 -9.30 -0.75
N VAL A 26 8.39 -8.91 -0.38
CA VAL A 26 8.07 -8.45 0.99
C VAL A 26 8.26 -9.59 1.99
N ASN A 27 7.79 -10.80 1.66
CA ASN A 27 7.92 -11.98 2.52
C ASN A 27 9.37 -12.46 2.65
N ASP A 28 10.10 -12.54 1.52
CA ASP A 28 11.49 -12.98 1.47
C ASP A 28 12.41 -12.05 2.25
N ARG A 29 12.14 -10.73 2.19
CA ARG A 29 12.86 -9.72 2.96
C ARG A 29 12.39 -9.64 4.41
N GLY A 30 11.15 -10.03 4.70
CA GLY A 30 10.54 -9.97 6.03
C GLY A 30 10.22 -8.55 6.50
N GLU A 31 10.04 -7.61 5.59
CA GLU A 31 9.68 -6.22 5.91
C GLU A 31 8.81 -5.55 4.82
N LEU A 32 7.86 -4.73 5.25
CA LEU A 32 7.11 -3.81 4.40
C LEU A 32 7.76 -2.42 4.44
N ARG A 33 8.25 -1.95 3.30
CA ARG A 33 8.87 -0.62 3.14
C ARG A 33 7.80 0.42 2.88
N ILE A 34 7.55 1.27 3.87
CA ILE A 34 6.45 2.24 3.88
C ILE A 34 7.03 3.64 3.76
N ALA A 35 6.72 4.33 2.66
CA ALA A 35 7.08 5.74 2.50
C ALA A 35 6.04 6.67 3.12
N LEU A 36 6.52 7.69 3.82
CA LEU A 36 5.72 8.72 4.45
C LEU A 36 6.54 10.01 4.61
N GLU A 37 5.87 11.13 4.90
CA GLU A 37 6.54 12.36 5.34
C GLU A 37 6.85 12.30 6.85
N GLY A 38 7.60 13.27 7.39
CA GLY A 38 8.01 13.28 8.81
C GLY A 38 7.68 14.56 9.56
N ASN A 39 6.86 15.43 8.98
CA ASN A 39 6.57 16.79 9.43
C ASN A 39 5.10 17.19 9.33
N GLN A 40 4.19 16.23 9.13
CA GLN A 40 2.76 16.43 8.91
C GLN A 40 1.94 15.98 10.12
N ALA A 41 1.98 16.71 11.25
CA ALA A 41 1.15 16.37 12.40
C ALA A 41 -0.35 16.61 12.10
N PRO A 42 -1.28 15.74 12.53
CA PRO A 42 -1.10 14.56 13.41
C PRO A 42 -0.82 13.24 12.67
N TYR A 43 -0.51 13.28 11.38
CA TYR A 43 -0.44 12.11 10.51
C TYR A 43 0.90 11.38 10.53
N SER A 44 2.00 12.09 10.27
CA SER A 44 3.34 11.54 10.41
C SER A 44 4.31 12.66 10.76
N PHE A 45 4.85 12.63 11.97
CA PHE A 45 5.68 13.69 12.50
C PHE A 45 6.67 13.18 13.56
N GLN A 46 7.74 13.93 13.75
CA GLN A 46 8.71 13.67 14.81
C GLN A 46 8.21 14.22 16.15
N GLN A 47 8.18 13.37 17.17
CA GLN A 47 7.89 13.72 18.56
C GLN A 47 8.89 13.04 19.48
N ASP A 48 9.55 13.81 20.35
CA ASP A 48 10.53 13.30 21.33
C ASP A 48 11.64 12.44 20.71
N GLY A 49 12.03 12.74 19.46
CA GLY A 49 13.05 12.02 18.71
C GLY A 49 12.55 10.74 18.03
N HIS A 50 11.25 10.46 18.05
CA HIS A 50 10.63 9.31 17.40
C HIS A 50 9.59 9.75 16.35
N LEU A 51 9.52 9.02 15.26
CA LEU A 51 8.49 9.19 14.25
C LEU A 51 7.17 8.58 14.78
N THR A 52 6.09 9.35 14.74
CA THR A 52 4.77 8.97 15.26
C THR A 52 3.64 9.62 14.46
N GLY A 53 2.40 9.20 14.69
CA GLY A 53 1.20 9.73 14.06
C GLY A 53 0.30 8.65 13.46
N PHE A 54 -0.81 9.09 12.85
CA PHE A 54 -1.78 8.22 12.21
C PHE A 54 -1.17 7.30 11.13
N ASP A 55 -0.45 7.86 10.15
CA ASP A 55 0.11 7.11 9.01
C ASP A 55 1.16 6.10 9.46
N VAL A 56 1.95 6.48 10.48
CA VAL A 56 2.97 5.64 11.12
C VAL A 56 2.33 4.41 11.75
N GLU A 57 1.36 4.62 12.64
CA GLU A 57 0.72 3.52 13.35
C GLU A 57 -0.12 2.64 12.43
N LEU A 58 -0.76 3.22 11.41
CA LEU A 58 -1.46 2.45 10.37
C LEU A 58 -0.48 1.55 9.61
N GLY A 59 0.65 2.09 9.16
CA GLY A 59 1.69 1.33 8.47
C GLY A 59 2.23 0.16 9.31
N GLU A 60 2.46 0.38 10.60
CA GLU A 60 2.86 -0.70 11.51
C GLU A 60 1.78 -1.76 11.72
N MET A 61 0.50 -1.36 11.79
CA MET A 61 -0.61 -2.32 11.89
C MET A 61 -0.70 -3.18 10.63
N LEU A 62 -0.53 -2.58 9.45
CA LEU A 62 -0.54 -3.30 8.18
C LEU A 62 0.61 -4.30 8.09
N ALA A 63 1.84 -3.87 8.43
CA ALA A 63 2.99 -4.78 8.45
C ALA A 63 2.77 -5.96 9.40
N ARG A 64 2.19 -5.73 10.59
CA ARG A 64 1.83 -6.78 11.55
C ARG A 64 0.80 -7.77 10.98
N GLU A 65 -0.22 -7.29 10.29
CA GLU A 65 -1.23 -8.16 9.64
C GLU A 65 -0.67 -8.97 8.47
N LEU A 66 0.38 -8.45 7.82
CA LEU A 66 1.14 -9.14 6.79
C LEU A 66 2.24 -10.05 7.36
N GLU A 67 2.36 -10.14 8.69
CA GLU A 67 3.36 -10.96 9.38
C GLU A 67 4.83 -10.59 9.06
N VAL A 68 5.08 -9.31 8.73
CA VAL A 68 6.41 -8.75 8.44
C VAL A 68 6.74 -7.55 9.34
N ASN A 69 8.00 -7.12 9.35
CA ASN A 69 8.40 -5.89 10.06
C ASN A 69 7.98 -4.65 9.27
N SER A 70 7.74 -3.53 9.95
CA SER A 70 7.58 -2.23 9.28
C SER A 70 8.95 -1.57 9.11
N SER A 71 9.27 -1.13 7.87
CA SER A 71 10.39 -0.24 7.58
C SER A 71 9.84 1.12 7.16
N LEU A 72 9.70 2.03 8.13
CA LEU A 72 9.21 3.40 7.90
C LEU A 72 10.31 4.28 7.31
N LEU A 73 10.08 4.79 6.11
CA LEU A 73 11.05 5.53 5.31
C LEU A 73 10.53 6.96 5.11
N VAL A 74 11.10 7.89 5.87
CA VAL A 74 10.80 9.32 5.74
C VAL A 74 11.38 9.85 4.43
N THR A 75 10.55 10.46 3.61
CA THR A 75 10.90 11.01 2.29
C THR A 75 10.16 12.33 2.04
N ASP A 76 10.61 13.08 1.04
CA ASP A 76 9.91 14.28 0.57
C ASP A 76 8.66 13.91 -0.26
N SER A 77 7.61 14.74 -0.21
CA SER A 77 6.34 14.51 -0.90
C SER A 77 6.50 14.27 -2.40
N ASP A 78 7.43 15.00 -3.04
CA ASP A 78 7.70 14.92 -4.48
C ASP A 78 8.32 13.58 -4.91
N ASP A 79 9.01 12.89 -3.98
CA ASP A 79 9.73 11.63 -4.23
C ASP A 79 8.95 10.38 -3.81
N LEU A 80 7.85 10.57 -3.08
CA LEU A 80 7.12 9.49 -2.44
C LEU A 80 6.49 8.53 -3.46
N LEU A 81 5.75 9.07 -4.43
CA LEU A 81 5.08 8.26 -5.46
C LEU A 81 6.06 7.70 -6.50
N SER A 82 7.09 8.45 -6.89
CA SER A 82 8.12 7.95 -7.80
C SER A 82 8.98 6.85 -7.15
N GLY A 83 9.17 6.91 -5.83
CA GLY A 83 9.79 5.86 -5.04
C GLY A 83 8.95 4.57 -5.02
N VAL A 84 7.63 4.67 -4.91
CA VAL A 84 6.73 3.50 -5.05
C VAL A 84 6.79 2.96 -6.49
N GLU A 85 6.67 3.82 -7.50
CA GLU A 85 6.67 3.42 -8.92
C GLU A 85 7.95 2.66 -9.29
N SER A 86 9.10 3.10 -8.77
CA SER A 86 10.41 2.46 -9.00
C SER A 86 10.70 1.25 -8.12
N GLY A 87 9.87 0.95 -7.11
CA GLY A 87 10.06 -0.17 -6.20
C GLY A 87 11.09 0.10 -5.09
N LYS A 88 11.49 1.36 -4.92
CA LYS A 88 12.28 1.81 -3.76
C LYS A 88 11.48 1.61 -2.46
N TYR A 89 10.17 1.80 -2.54
CA TYR A 89 9.20 1.58 -1.47
C TYR A 89 8.11 0.61 -1.97
N ASP A 90 7.51 -0.16 -1.06
CA ASP A 90 6.44 -1.09 -1.43
C ASP A 90 5.09 -0.35 -1.49
N VAL A 91 4.88 0.54 -0.52
CA VAL A 91 3.66 1.35 -0.36
C VAL A 91 4.01 2.77 0.08
N ALA A 92 3.04 3.68 -0.06
CA ALA A 92 3.11 4.96 0.63
C ALA A 92 1.83 5.32 1.36
N ILE A 93 1.95 5.90 2.56
CA ILE A 93 0.82 6.29 3.41
C ILE A 93 1.01 7.77 3.74
N ASN A 94 0.24 8.63 3.05
CA ASN A 94 0.39 10.08 3.15
C ASN A 94 -0.86 10.82 2.62
N HIS A 95 -2.05 10.40 3.04
CA HIS A 95 -3.32 11.05 2.67
C HIS A 95 -3.57 11.17 1.16
N ILE A 96 -3.19 10.14 0.40
CA ILE A 96 -3.23 10.14 -1.05
C ILE A 96 -4.66 9.86 -1.52
N ALA A 97 -5.31 10.89 -2.06
CA ALA A 97 -6.62 10.76 -2.67
C ALA A 97 -6.54 9.91 -3.95
N MET A 98 -7.49 9.00 -4.12
CA MET A 98 -7.63 8.24 -5.35
C MET A 98 -8.08 9.16 -6.48
N THR A 99 -7.20 9.37 -7.47
CA THR A 99 -7.48 10.19 -8.65
C THR A 99 -7.27 9.36 -9.91
N PRO A 100 -8.00 9.63 -11.02
CA PRO A 100 -7.82 8.90 -12.27
C PRO A 100 -6.36 8.90 -12.76
N GLU A 101 -5.66 10.03 -12.61
CA GLU A 101 -4.27 10.18 -13.04
C GLU A 101 -3.32 9.26 -12.25
N LEU A 102 -3.58 9.05 -10.96
CA LEU A 102 -2.78 8.12 -10.15
C LEU A 102 -3.22 6.67 -10.37
N GLN A 103 -4.50 6.40 -10.58
CA GLN A 103 -5.00 5.05 -10.91
C GLN A 103 -4.49 4.55 -12.26
N ASP A 104 -4.09 5.44 -13.17
CA ASP A 104 -3.40 5.07 -14.40
C ASP A 104 -1.96 4.57 -14.16
N ARG A 105 -1.34 4.92 -13.02
CA ARG A 105 0.06 4.62 -12.69
C ARG A 105 0.26 3.63 -11.56
N PHE A 106 -0.69 3.56 -10.64
CA PHE A 106 -0.63 2.75 -9.42
C PHE A 106 -1.90 1.93 -9.27
N ASP A 107 -1.77 0.78 -8.62
CA ASP A 107 -2.90 0.13 -7.98
C ASP A 107 -3.04 0.68 -6.55
N PHE A 108 -4.23 0.55 -5.98
CA PHE A 108 -4.57 1.09 -4.67
C PHE A 108 -5.20 0.01 -3.79
N SER A 109 -4.99 0.14 -2.48
CA SER A 109 -5.79 -0.59 -1.50
C SER A 109 -7.25 -0.13 -1.52
N GLU A 110 -8.09 -0.85 -0.80
CA GLU A 110 -9.35 -0.28 -0.30
C GLU A 110 -9.09 1.04 0.45
N PRO A 111 -9.99 2.05 0.35
CA PRO A 111 -9.80 3.33 1.03
C PRO A 111 -9.80 3.17 2.56
N TYR A 112 -8.92 3.87 3.27
CA TYR A 112 -8.89 3.90 4.74
C TYR A 112 -9.55 5.16 5.33
N LEU A 113 -9.82 6.18 4.51
CA LEU A 113 -10.69 7.32 4.82
C LEU A 113 -11.72 7.47 3.70
N ALA A 114 -12.95 7.89 4.04
CA ALA A 114 -14.11 7.81 3.15
C ALA A 114 -14.53 9.13 2.49
N SER A 115 -13.96 10.28 2.86
CA SER A 115 -14.38 11.59 2.35
C SER A 115 -13.28 12.66 2.50
N PRO A 116 -12.36 12.81 1.51
CA PRO A 116 -12.27 12.07 0.25
C PRO A 116 -11.83 10.61 0.44
N GLU A 117 -12.00 9.78 -0.60
CA GLU A 117 -11.44 8.42 -0.61
C GLU A 117 -9.91 8.49 -0.65
N VAL A 118 -9.31 8.14 0.48
CA VAL A 118 -7.86 8.06 0.65
C VAL A 118 -7.46 6.60 0.74
N ALA A 119 -6.50 6.19 -0.08
CA ALA A 119 -6.02 4.81 -0.15
C ALA A 119 -4.49 4.74 -0.25
N ILE A 120 -3.98 3.52 -0.18
CA ILE A 120 -2.53 3.24 -0.17
C ILE A 120 -2.10 2.82 -1.58
N PRO A 121 -1.35 3.64 -2.34
CA PRO A 121 -0.81 3.25 -3.62
C PRO A 121 0.34 2.24 -3.48
N PHE A 122 0.42 1.34 -4.45
CA PHE A 122 1.55 0.43 -4.69
C PHE A 122 1.74 0.23 -6.20
N GLN A 123 2.80 -0.47 -6.60
CA GLN A 123 3.08 -0.74 -8.00
C GLN A 123 1.93 -1.47 -8.70
N LYS A 124 1.65 -1.07 -9.94
CA LYS A 124 0.63 -1.74 -10.78
C LYS A 124 0.91 -3.22 -11.00
N ASP A 125 -0.17 -3.94 -11.30
CA ASP A 125 -0.19 -5.34 -11.70
C ASP A 125 0.32 -6.30 -10.60
N ASN A 126 0.03 -5.98 -9.34
CA ASN A 126 0.38 -6.78 -8.15
C ASN A 126 -0.86 -7.32 -7.40
N PRO A 127 -1.70 -8.17 -8.02
CA PRO A 127 -2.98 -8.59 -7.44
C PRO A 127 -2.84 -9.43 -6.15
N ALA A 128 -1.76 -10.20 -6.00
CA ALA A 128 -1.49 -10.96 -4.78
C ALA A 128 -1.17 -10.05 -3.58
N PHE A 129 -0.37 -9.00 -3.84
CA PHE A 129 -0.07 -7.98 -2.85
C PHE A 129 -1.34 -7.21 -2.47
N GLN A 130 -2.10 -6.72 -3.47
CA GLN A 130 -3.36 -6.04 -3.27
C GLN A 130 -4.30 -6.86 -2.38
N GLY A 131 -4.57 -8.11 -2.75
CA GLY A 131 -5.49 -8.98 -2.00
C GLY A 131 -5.04 -9.27 -0.57
N SER A 132 -3.75 -9.15 -0.26
CA SER A 132 -3.23 -9.33 1.10
C SER A 132 -3.31 -8.01 1.90
N LEU A 133 -2.97 -6.89 1.27
CA LEU A 133 -3.08 -5.56 1.86
C LEU A 133 -4.55 -5.22 2.19
N ASP A 134 -5.47 -5.53 1.27
CA ASP A 134 -6.91 -5.31 1.49
C ASP A 134 -7.45 -6.17 2.63
N LYS A 135 -7.04 -7.44 2.72
CA LYS A 135 -7.43 -8.31 3.85
C LYS A 135 -6.88 -7.79 5.17
N ALA A 136 -5.63 -7.33 5.19
CA ALA A 136 -5.03 -6.71 6.36
C ALA A 136 -5.83 -5.49 6.81
N LEU A 137 -6.11 -4.57 5.89
CA LEU A 137 -6.89 -3.37 6.17
C LEU A 137 -8.33 -3.71 6.63
N GLN A 138 -8.97 -4.68 5.99
CA GLN A 138 -10.30 -5.15 6.39
C GLN A 138 -10.32 -5.71 7.81
N ARG A 139 -9.28 -6.44 8.24
CA ARG A 139 -9.19 -6.93 9.63
C ARG A 139 -9.02 -5.78 10.62
N ILE A 140 -8.15 -4.82 10.32
CA ILE A 140 -7.93 -3.61 11.14
C ILE A 140 -9.23 -2.78 11.26
N LYS A 141 -10.03 -2.73 10.19
CA LYS A 141 -11.37 -2.11 10.23
C LYS A 141 -12.35 -2.93 11.07
N ALA A 142 -12.44 -4.23 10.81
CA ALA A 142 -13.45 -5.10 11.41
C ALA A 142 -13.31 -5.26 12.92
N ASP A 143 -12.09 -5.16 13.47
CA ASP A 143 -11.84 -5.20 14.91
C ASP A 143 -11.81 -3.82 15.58
N GLY A 144 -12.10 -2.75 14.84
CA GLY A 144 -12.21 -1.39 15.35
C GLY A 144 -10.89 -0.65 15.56
N ARG A 145 -9.74 -1.27 15.24
CA ARG A 145 -8.43 -0.60 15.36
C ARG A 145 -8.34 0.65 14.49
N LEU A 146 -8.87 0.63 13.27
CA LEU A 146 -8.82 1.80 12.40
C LEU A 146 -9.63 2.97 12.98
N ALA A 147 -10.83 2.70 13.49
CA ALA A 147 -11.67 3.72 14.13
C ALA A 147 -10.99 4.30 15.38
N ALA A 148 -10.45 3.44 16.25
CA ALA A 148 -9.70 3.87 17.44
C ALA A 148 -8.46 4.71 17.08
N LEU A 149 -7.75 4.35 16.00
CA LEU A 149 -6.61 5.11 15.50
C LEU A 149 -7.04 6.49 14.98
N SER A 150 -8.16 6.54 14.25
CA SER A 150 -8.77 7.76 13.72
C SER A 150 -9.20 8.70 14.85
N GLU A 151 -9.91 8.20 15.86
CA GLU A 151 -10.29 8.98 17.05
C GLU A 151 -9.07 9.53 17.80
N LYS A 152 -8.04 8.70 17.98
CA LYS A 152 -6.81 9.08 18.70
C LYS A 152 -6.09 10.25 18.03
N TRP A 153 -5.96 10.23 16.71
CA TRP A 153 -5.11 11.20 15.99
C TRP A 153 -5.88 12.31 15.29
N LEU A 154 -7.09 12.04 14.80
CA LEU A 154 -7.88 12.96 13.97
C LEU A 154 -9.06 13.57 14.74
N ALA A 155 -9.21 13.21 16.02
CA ALA A 155 -10.25 13.67 16.94
C ALA A 155 -11.70 13.38 16.51
N ASN A 156 -11.91 12.64 15.42
CA ASN A 156 -13.19 12.15 14.91
C ASN A 156 -12.97 10.85 14.14
N ASP A 157 -14.00 10.01 14.01
CA ASP A 157 -13.92 8.85 13.11
C ASP A 157 -14.05 9.30 11.65
N ALA A 158 -12.91 9.54 11.01
CA ALA A 158 -12.80 9.88 9.59
C ALA A 158 -12.87 8.66 8.65
N THR A 159 -13.09 7.45 9.18
CA THR A 159 -13.15 6.21 8.39
C THR A 159 -14.53 5.99 7.77
N GLU A 160 -15.55 6.62 8.33
CA GLU A 160 -16.93 6.64 7.83
C GLU A 160 -17.23 7.96 7.10
N PRO A 161 -18.10 7.95 6.07
CA PRO A 161 -18.60 9.17 5.47
C PRO A 161 -19.25 10.04 6.55
N GLN A 162 -18.91 11.32 6.59
CA GLN A 162 -19.58 12.25 7.49
C GLN A 162 -21.04 12.38 7.03
N THR A 163 -21.97 11.74 7.75
CA THR A 163 -23.39 12.03 7.58
C THR A 163 -23.63 13.43 8.11
N SER A 164 -23.57 14.42 7.22
CA SER A 164 -24.16 15.72 7.47
C SER A 164 -25.67 15.52 7.63
N ASP A 165 -26.12 15.29 8.85
CA ASP A 165 -27.51 15.53 9.25
C ASP A 165 -27.75 17.05 9.08
N GLN A 166 -28.37 17.40 7.94
CA GLN A 166 -29.10 18.65 7.74
C GLN A 166 -30.47 18.32 7.14
#